data_AF-A8HQP8-F1
#
_entry.id   AF-A8HQP8-F1
#
_cell.length_a   1.000
_cell.length_b   1.000
_cell.length_c   1.000
_cell.angle_alpha   90.00
_cell.angle_beta   90.00
_cell.angle_gamma   90.00
#
_symmetry.space_group_name_H-M   'P 1'
#
loop_
_entity.id
_entity.type
_entity.pdbx_description
1 polymer ?
#
loop_
_entity_poly.entity_id
_entity_poly.type
_entity_poly.pdbx_seq_one_letter_code
_entity_poly.pdbx_strand_id
1 'polypeptide(L)'
;RGCPRGASFSWYLYSPLRVRYPYVRGALLEPYREALRRTGDPVEAWASIVEDPEKARAYKSQRGKGGFVRASWDEVADLIAAAHVHTVKQYGPDRIAGFSPIPAMSTVSYAAGTRFLSLIGGICLSFYDWYADLPPASPMIWGEQTDV
;
A
#
# COMPACT_ATOMS: atom_id res chain seq x y z
N ARG A 1 22.49 -11.74 18.45
CA ARG A 1 22.71 -10.28 18.23
C ARG A 1 23.25 -10.12 16.81
N GLY A 2 24.09 -9.13 16.47
CA GLY A 2 24.38 -8.72 15.08
C GLY A 2 24.66 -9.84 14.06
N CYS A 3 24.41 -9.53 12.78
CA CYS A 3 24.67 -10.43 11.66
C CYS A 3 25.22 -9.63 10.45
N PRO A 4 25.81 -10.28 9.43
CA PRO A 4 26.37 -9.58 8.27
C PRO A 4 25.36 -8.70 7.52
N ARG A 5 24.07 -9.06 7.55
CA ARG A 5 22.99 -8.28 6.91
C ARG A 5 22.73 -6.97 7.65
N GLY A 6 22.73 -7.01 8.98
CA GLY A 6 22.62 -5.80 9.80
C GLY A 6 23.86 -4.90 9.68
N ALA A 7 25.04 -5.50 9.56
CA ALA A 7 26.30 -4.75 9.43
C ALA A 7 26.40 -3.93 8.13
N SER A 8 25.72 -4.33 7.07
CA SER A 8 25.72 -3.63 5.78
C SER A 8 24.54 -2.66 5.58
N PHE A 9 23.63 -2.54 6.55
CA PHE A 9 22.39 -1.75 6.38
C PHE A 9 22.64 -0.25 6.12
N SER A 10 23.77 0.29 6.60
CA SER A 10 24.15 1.69 6.39
C SER A 10 24.28 2.07 4.90
N TRP A 11 24.55 1.09 4.04
CA TRP A 11 24.63 1.30 2.59
C TRP A 11 23.35 1.92 2.01
N TYR A 12 22.18 1.54 2.53
CA TYR A 12 20.88 2.01 2.00
C TYR A 12 20.61 3.50 2.21
N LEU A 13 21.34 4.20 3.10
CA LEU A 13 21.06 5.60 3.38
C LEU A 13 21.27 6.50 2.15
N TYR A 14 22.35 6.25 1.40
CA TYR A 14 22.77 7.07 0.25
C TYR A 14 23.01 6.27 -1.03
N SER A 15 22.66 4.98 -1.05
CA SER A 15 22.81 4.14 -2.24
C SER A 15 21.97 4.66 -3.41
N PRO A 16 22.31 4.29 -4.66
CA PRO A 16 21.50 4.62 -5.83
C PRO A 16 20.09 4.00 -5.79
N LEU A 17 19.81 3.09 -4.85
CA LEU A 17 18.49 2.46 -4.69
C LEU A 17 17.57 3.21 -3.72
N ARG A 18 18.06 4.26 -3.05
CA ARG A 18 17.26 5.01 -2.07
C ARG A 18 16.08 5.71 -2.75
N VAL A 19 14.86 5.41 -2.30
CA VAL A 19 13.67 6.19 -2.65
C VAL A 19 13.75 7.55 -1.95
N ARG A 20 13.81 8.63 -2.75
CA ARG A 20 13.98 10.02 -2.26
C ARG A 20 12.71 10.86 -2.34
N TYR A 21 11.81 10.54 -3.26
CA TYR A 21 10.61 11.30 -3.54
C TYR A 21 9.41 10.36 -3.68
N PRO A 22 8.18 10.88 -3.56
CA PRO A 22 6.99 10.18 -4.04
C PRO A 22 7.11 9.96 -5.56
N TYR A 23 6.75 8.76 -6.00
CA TYR A 23 6.72 8.40 -7.41
C TYR A 23 5.37 7.79 -7.76
N VAL A 24 4.80 8.22 -8.88
CA VAL A 24 3.58 7.64 -9.45
C VAL A 24 3.89 7.21 -10.88
N ARG A 25 3.18 6.21 -11.37
CA ARG A 25 3.27 5.80 -12.77
C ARG A 25 2.71 6.92 -13.65
N GLY A 26 3.48 7.40 -14.64
CA GLY A 26 3.06 8.50 -15.53
C GLY A 26 1.72 8.21 -16.21
N ALA A 27 1.54 6.98 -16.69
CA ALA A 27 0.30 6.49 -17.29
C ALA A 27 -0.94 6.53 -16.37
N LEU A 28 -0.77 6.70 -15.05
CA LEU A 28 -1.87 6.99 -14.12
C LEU A 28 -1.94 8.47 -13.79
N LEU A 29 -0.79 9.09 -13.49
CA LEU A 29 -0.73 10.45 -12.97
C LEU A 29 -1.19 11.49 -14.01
N GLU A 30 -0.84 11.30 -15.28
CA GLU A 30 -1.22 12.22 -16.36
C GLU A 30 -2.75 12.26 -16.57
N PRO A 31 -3.45 11.12 -16.79
CA PRO A 31 -4.92 11.11 -16.82
C PRO A 31 -5.56 11.62 -15.53
N TYR A 32 -4.96 11.35 -14.37
CA TYR A 32 -5.47 11.87 -13.09
C TYR A 32 -5.41 13.38 -13.01
N ARG A 33 -4.30 14.01 -13.41
CA ARG A 33 -4.18 15.46 -13.45
C ARG A 33 -5.16 16.09 -14.43
N GLU A 34 -5.39 15.45 -15.58
CA GLU A 34 -6.39 15.91 -16.56
C GLU A 34 -7.82 15.81 -16.02
N ALA A 35 -8.16 14.67 -15.43
CA ALA A 35 -9.45 14.45 -14.79
C ALA A 35 -9.69 15.47 -13.66
N LEU A 36 -8.70 15.69 -12.80
CA LEU A 36 -8.77 16.66 -11.69
C LEU A 36 -8.97 18.09 -12.18
N ARG A 37 -8.29 18.51 -13.26
CA ARG A 37 -8.52 19.84 -13.86
C ARG A 37 -9.94 20.01 -14.39
N ARG A 38 -10.57 18.91 -14.83
CA ARG A 38 -11.92 18.91 -15.39
C ARG A 38 -13.01 18.85 -14.33
N THR A 39 -12.83 18.03 -13.29
CA THR A 39 -13.84 17.80 -12.24
C THR A 39 -13.70 18.76 -11.07
N GLY A 40 -12.49 19.20 -10.74
CA GLY A 40 -12.19 19.95 -9.52
C GLY A 40 -12.25 19.12 -8.23
N ASP A 41 -12.93 17.96 -8.26
CA ASP A 41 -13.00 17.00 -7.15
C ASP A 41 -12.06 15.79 -7.42
N PRO A 42 -11.11 15.49 -6.51
CA PRO A 42 -10.24 14.30 -6.57
C PRO A 42 -10.96 12.95 -6.65
N VAL A 43 -12.06 12.79 -5.91
CA VAL A 43 -12.87 11.55 -5.86
C VAL A 43 -13.56 11.33 -7.20
N GLU A 44 -14.14 12.38 -7.79
CA GLU A 44 -14.75 12.30 -9.12
C GLU A 44 -13.70 12.09 -10.22
N ALA A 45 -12.53 12.73 -10.07
CA ALA A 45 -11.40 12.53 -10.98
C ALA A 45 -10.97 11.07 -10.99
N TRP A 46 -10.79 10.47 -9.81
CA TRP A 46 -10.47 9.06 -9.67
C TRP A 46 -11.54 8.15 -10.27
N ALA A 47 -12.82 8.39 -9.94
CA ALA A 47 -13.95 7.62 -10.46
C ALA A 47 -13.93 7.57 -12.00
N SER A 48 -13.70 8.71 -12.64
CA SER A 48 -13.66 8.83 -14.12
C SER A 48 -12.53 8.02 -14.81
N ILE A 49 -11.58 7.51 -14.04
CA ILE A 49 -10.46 6.69 -14.50
C ILE A 49 -10.70 5.22 -14.20
N VAL A 50 -11.12 4.88 -12.97
CA VAL A 50 -11.28 3.47 -12.58
C VAL A 50 -12.56 2.83 -13.07
N GLU A 51 -13.61 3.61 -13.32
CA GLU A 51 -14.88 3.14 -13.87
C GLU A 51 -14.84 3.00 -15.39
N ASP A 52 -13.84 3.60 -16.04
CA ASP A 52 -13.57 3.46 -17.48
C ASP A 52 -12.63 2.25 -17.71
N PRO A 53 -13.12 1.15 -18.31
CA PRO A 53 -12.32 -0.07 -18.47
C PRO A 53 -11.06 0.14 -19.34
N GLU A 54 -11.11 1.07 -20.29
CA GLU A 54 -9.98 1.35 -21.18
C GLU A 54 -8.89 2.11 -20.42
N LYS A 55 -9.27 3.18 -19.71
CA LYS A 55 -8.32 3.94 -18.86
C LYS A 55 -7.76 3.08 -17.74
N ALA A 56 -8.59 2.28 -17.09
CA ALA A 56 -8.16 1.38 -16.04
C ALA A 56 -7.16 0.34 -16.57
N ARG A 57 -7.41 -0.23 -17.76
CA ARG A 57 -6.48 -1.17 -18.42
C ARG A 57 -5.18 -0.47 -18.81
N ALA A 58 -5.25 0.77 -19.30
CA ALA A 58 -4.09 1.53 -19.76
C ALA A 58 -3.02 1.64 -18.67
N TYR A 59 -3.36 2.08 -17.46
CA TYR A 59 -2.35 2.20 -16.40
C TYR A 59 -2.00 0.86 -15.73
N LYS A 60 -2.97 -0.06 -15.59
CA LYS A 60 -2.74 -1.37 -14.95
C LYS A 60 -1.79 -2.26 -15.78
N SER A 61 -1.92 -2.25 -17.11
CA SER A 61 -1.08 -3.03 -18.03
C SER A 61 0.40 -2.60 -18.06
N GLN A 62 0.70 -1.43 -17.48
CA GLN A 62 2.05 -0.89 -17.39
C GLN A 62 2.76 -1.26 -16.08
N ARG A 63 2.09 -1.90 -15.11
CA ARG A 63 2.72 -2.33 -13.85
C ARG A 63 3.93 -3.24 -14.11
N GLY A 64 5.08 -2.91 -13.50
CA GLY A 64 6.35 -3.61 -13.71
C GLY A 64 7.18 -3.16 -14.92
N LYS A 65 6.72 -2.18 -15.71
CA LYS A 65 7.37 -1.76 -16.97
C LYS A 65 8.06 -0.37 -16.91
N GLY A 66 8.55 0.05 -15.74
CA GLY A 66 9.18 1.38 -15.58
C GLY A 66 8.18 2.55 -15.63
N GLY A 67 8.57 3.72 -16.14
CA GLY A 67 7.65 4.86 -16.36
C GLY A 67 7.19 5.60 -15.09
N PHE A 68 8.01 5.62 -14.04
CA PHE A 68 7.75 6.41 -12.85
C PHE A 68 8.12 7.87 -13.07
N VAL A 69 7.25 8.77 -12.62
CA VAL A 69 7.47 10.21 -12.58
C VAL A 69 7.44 10.67 -11.13
N ARG A 70 8.27 11.67 -10.82
CA ARG A 70 8.29 12.30 -9.50
C ARG A 70 6.98 13.05 -9.24
N ALA A 71 6.45 12.93 -8.03
CA ALA A 71 5.27 13.64 -7.55
C ALA A 71 5.57 14.38 -6.22
N SER A 72 4.62 15.21 -5.77
CA SER A 72 4.65 15.79 -4.42
C SER A 72 3.93 14.89 -3.41
N TRP A 73 4.16 15.13 -2.11
CA TRP A 73 3.41 14.43 -1.07
C TRP A 73 1.92 14.73 -1.13
N ASP A 74 1.55 16.00 -1.30
CA ASP A 74 0.15 16.44 -1.39
C ASP A 74 -0.58 15.75 -2.55
N GLU A 75 0.05 15.71 -3.73
CA GLU A 75 -0.55 15.08 -4.93
C GLU A 75 -0.80 13.58 -4.73
N VAL A 76 0.15 12.89 -4.09
CA VAL A 76 0.02 11.45 -3.82
C VAL A 76 -0.97 11.19 -2.69
N ALA A 77 -0.99 12.03 -1.66
CA ALA A 77 -1.94 11.94 -0.57
C ALA A 77 -3.39 12.12 -1.06
N ASP A 78 -3.65 13.13 -1.89
CA ASP A 78 -4.96 13.38 -2.49
C ASP A 78 -5.40 12.23 -3.40
N LEU A 79 -4.51 11.74 -4.26
CA LEU A 79 -4.80 10.59 -5.13
C LEU A 79 -5.16 9.34 -4.33
N ILE A 80 -4.38 9.04 -3.28
CA ILE A 80 -4.62 7.88 -2.42
C ILE A 80 -5.93 8.07 -1.63
N ALA A 81 -6.17 9.22 -1.04
CA ALA A 81 -7.40 9.51 -0.29
C ALA A 81 -8.63 9.43 -1.19
N ALA A 82 -8.59 10.00 -2.39
CA ALA A 82 -9.65 9.90 -3.39
C ALA A 82 -9.97 8.45 -3.75
N ALA A 83 -8.94 7.63 -3.96
CA ALA A 83 -9.11 6.21 -4.23
C ALA A 83 -9.76 5.45 -3.06
N HIS A 84 -9.39 5.77 -1.82
CA HIS A 84 -10.01 5.19 -0.63
C HIS A 84 -11.48 5.60 -0.50
N VAL A 85 -11.77 6.90 -0.58
CA VAL A 85 -13.13 7.45 -0.45
C VAL A 85 -14.05 6.87 -1.53
N HIS A 86 -13.62 6.84 -2.79
CA HIS A 86 -14.37 6.22 -3.87
C HIS A 86 -14.65 4.74 -3.60
N THR A 87 -13.62 3.99 -3.22
CA THR A 87 -13.75 2.55 -2.97
C THR A 87 -14.71 2.25 -1.81
N VAL A 88 -14.56 2.97 -0.69
CA VAL A 88 -15.48 2.84 0.47
C VAL A 88 -16.91 3.15 0.05
N LYS A 89 -17.13 4.26 -0.66
CA LYS A 89 -18.45 4.72 -1.06
C LYS A 89 -19.14 3.76 -2.03
N GLN A 90 -18.41 3.22 -3.00
CA GLN A 90 -19.00 2.40 -4.07
C GLN A 90 -19.09 0.90 -3.73
N TYR A 91 -18.12 0.38 -2.97
CA TYR A 91 -17.97 -1.07 -2.80
C TYR A 91 -17.91 -1.53 -1.35
N GLY A 92 -17.77 -0.60 -0.41
CA GLY A 92 -17.58 -0.90 1.01
C GLY A 92 -16.10 -0.84 1.44
N PRO A 93 -15.86 -0.62 2.74
CA PRO A 93 -14.51 -0.40 3.25
C PRO A 93 -13.63 -1.65 3.22
N ASP A 94 -14.24 -2.84 3.24
CA ASP A 94 -13.57 -4.13 3.15
C ASP A 94 -12.97 -4.44 1.75
N ARG A 95 -13.20 -3.58 0.76
CA ARG A 95 -12.49 -3.62 -0.54
C ARG A 95 -11.12 -2.92 -0.48
N ILE A 96 -10.77 -2.38 0.67
CA ILE A 96 -9.46 -1.81 0.97
C ILE A 96 -8.76 -2.76 1.93
N ALA A 97 -7.58 -3.24 1.53
CA ALA A 97 -6.77 -4.13 2.34
C ALA A 97 -5.34 -3.60 2.44
N GLY A 98 -4.70 -3.86 3.58
CA GLY A 98 -3.28 -3.63 3.77
C GLY A 98 -2.56 -4.87 4.26
N PHE A 99 -1.32 -5.01 3.80
CA PHE A 99 -0.41 -6.05 4.21
C PHE A 99 0.82 -5.43 4.87
N SER A 100 1.00 -5.69 6.15
CA SER A 100 2.19 -5.30 6.91
C SER A 100 2.49 -6.44 7.88
N PRO A 101 3.67 -7.08 7.82
CA PRO A 101 3.95 -8.26 8.65
C PRO A 101 4.75 -7.89 9.92
N ILE A 102 4.85 -8.84 10.85
CA ILE A 102 5.78 -8.86 11.99
C ILE A 102 5.86 -7.52 12.77
N PRO A 103 4.82 -7.18 13.57
CA PRO A 103 4.81 -5.97 14.38
C PRO A 103 5.99 -5.89 15.37
N ALA A 104 6.50 -7.03 15.84
CA ALA A 104 7.59 -7.10 16.81
C ALA A 104 8.91 -6.44 16.33
N MET A 105 9.14 -6.34 15.02
CA MET A 105 10.35 -5.69 14.47
C MET A 105 10.27 -4.17 14.48
N SER A 106 9.06 -3.59 14.40
CA SER A 106 8.85 -2.13 14.38
C SER A 106 7.39 -1.77 14.68
N THR A 107 7.01 -1.84 15.97
CA THR A 107 5.61 -1.78 16.41
C THR A 107 4.85 -0.56 15.92
N VAL A 108 5.43 0.64 16.03
CA VAL A 108 4.76 1.88 15.62
C VAL A 108 4.64 1.98 14.09
N SER A 109 5.65 1.51 13.35
CA SER A 109 5.61 1.46 11.88
C SER A 109 4.49 0.53 11.39
N TYR A 110 4.32 -0.62 12.03
CA TYR A 110 3.19 -1.53 11.78
C TYR A 110 1.85 -0.88 12.16
N ALA A 111 1.79 -0.25 13.34
CA ALA A 111 0.58 0.37 13.86
C ALA A 111 0.08 1.54 13.01
N ALA A 112 0.98 2.27 12.32
CA ALA A 112 0.60 3.41 11.49
C ALA A 112 -0.40 3.03 10.39
N GLY A 113 -0.09 1.98 9.62
CA GLY A 113 -0.97 1.50 8.54
C GLY A 113 -2.21 0.77 9.06
N THR A 114 -2.02 -0.12 10.04
CA THR A 114 -3.14 -0.92 10.58
C THR A 114 -4.16 -0.06 11.32
N ARG A 115 -3.73 0.95 12.09
CA ARG A 115 -4.65 1.91 12.71
C ARG A 115 -5.46 2.68 11.66
N PHE A 116 -4.83 3.17 10.60
CA PHE A 116 -5.53 3.87 9.53
C PHE A 116 -6.59 2.96 8.89
N LEU A 117 -6.22 1.74 8.51
CA LEU A 117 -7.14 0.78 7.89
C LEU A 117 -8.29 0.41 8.83
N SER A 118 -8.01 0.08 10.09
CA SER A 118 -9.06 -0.27 11.05
C SER A 118 -10.04 0.89 11.30
N LEU A 119 -9.57 2.15 11.30
CA LEU A 119 -10.43 3.32 11.46
C LEU A 119 -11.40 3.53 10.29
N ILE A 120 -10.97 3.23 9.06
CA ILE A 120 -11.82 3.33 7.88
C ILE A 120 -12.62 2.04 7.58
N GLY A 121 -12.43 0.98 8.38
CA GLY A 121 -13.07 -0.33 8.19
C GLY A 121 -12.40 -1.26 7.17
N GLY A 122 -11.15 -0.98 6.79
CA GLY A 122 -10.37 -1.82 5.87
C GLY A 122 -9.81 -3.09 6.52
N ILE A 123 -9.37 -4.03 5.67
CA ILE A 123 -8.87 -5.34 6.08
C ILE A 123 -7.37 -5.26 6.40
N CYS A 124 -6.99 -5.74 7.60
CA CYS A 124 -5.60 -6.02 7.95
C CYS A 124 -5.30 -7.50 7.67
N LEU A 125 -4.46 -7.77 6.68
CA LEU A 125 -4.13 -9.15 6.29
C LEU A 125 -3.17 -9.81 7.30
N SER A 126 -3.37 -11.10 7.56
CA SER A 126 -2.49 -11.91 8.39
C SER A 126 -1.14 -12.16 7.70
N PHE A 127 -0.13 -12.56 8.46
CA PHE A 127 1.22 -12.82 7.95
C PHE A 127 1.80 -14.15 8.42
N TYR A 128 1.49 -14.62 9.63
CA TYR A 128 2.22 -15.70 10.27
C TYR A 128 1.85 -17.08 9.70
N ASP A 129 0.54 -17.28 9.49
CA ASP A 129 -0.04 -18.35 8.70
C ASP A 129 0.39 -18.27 7.23
N TRP A 130 0.35 -17.08 6.63
CA TRP A 130 0.71 -16.86 5.22
C TRP A 130 2.18 -17.19 4.92
N TYR A 131 3.10 -16.86 5.84
CA TYR A 131 4.51 -17.20 5.72
C TYR A 131 4.82 -18.66 6.06
N ALA A 132 3.81 -19.43 6.49
CA ALA A 132 3.98 -20.77 7.04
C ALA A 132 4.92 -20.81 8.26
N ASP A 133 5.02 -19.69 8.97
CA ASP A 133 5.76 -19.59 10.24
C ASP A 133 4.87 -20.04 11.42
N LEU A 134 3.53 -19.97 11.29
CA LEU A 134 2.58 -20.54 12.24
C LEU A 134 2.66 -22.08 12.19
N PRO A 135 3.12 -22.76 13.26
CA PRO A 135 3.09 -24.22 13.31
C PRO A 135 1.68 -24.66 13.71
N PRO A 136 0.86 -25.27 12.82
CA PRO A 136 -0.52 -25.61 13.16
C PRO A 136 -0.62 -26.61 14.34
N ALA A 137 0.45 -27.36 14.59
CA ALA A 137 0.57 -28.22 15.76
C ALA A 137 0.47 -27.46 17.09
N SER A 138 0.95 -26.21 17.19
CA SER A 138 0.91 -25.45 18.45
C SER A 138 -0.52 -25.14 18.89
N PRO A 139 -1.38 -24.54 18.03
CA PRO A 139 -2.79 -24.35 18.38
C PRO A 139 -3.54 -25.67 18.61
N MET A 140 -3.20 -26.74 17.88
CA MET A 140 -3.87 -28.04 18.03
C MET A 140 -3.57 -28.75 19.36
N ILE A 141 -2.34 -28.67 19.86
CA ILE A 141 -1.91 -29.37 21.08
C ILE A 141 -2.09 -28.50 22.32
N TRP A 142 -1.77 -27.21 22.22
CA TRP A 142 -1.69 -26.32 23.38
C TRP A 142 -2.68 -25.15 23.37
N GLY A 143 -3.43 -24.94 22.28
CA GLY A 143 -4.35 -23.80 22.16
C GLY A 143 -3.62 -22.46 22.14
N GLU A 144 -2.37 -22.44 21.69
CA GLU A 144 -1.45 -21.29 21.72
C GLU A 144 -0.90 -21.06 20.29
N GLN A 145 -0.56 -19.81 19.94
CA GLN A 145 -0.13 -19.45 18.58
C GLN A 145 1.21 -20.09 18.20
N THR A 146 2.25 -19.82 18.97
CA THR A 146 3.57 -20.48 18.92
C THR A 146 4.25 -20.40 20.28
N ASP A 147 4.64 -21.56 20.80
CA ASP A 147 5.35 -21.68 22.07
C ASP A 147 6.66 -20.87 22.02
N VAL A 148 6.95 -20.12 23.09
CA VAL A 148 8.19 -19.31 23.25
C VAL A 148 9.20 -20.02 24.14
#